data_AF-A0A0G4GLL0-F1
#
_entry.id   AF-A0A0G4GLL0-F1
#
_cell.length_a   1.000
_cell.length_b   1.000
_cell.length_c   1.000
_cell.angle_alpha   90.00
_cell.angle_beta   90.00
_cell.angle_gamma   90.00
#
_symmetry.space_group_name_H-M   'P 1'
#
loop_
_entity.id
_entity.type
_entity.pdbx_description
1 polymer ?
#
loop_
_entity_poly.entity_id
_entity_poly.type
_entity_poly.pdbx_seq_one_letter_code
_entity_poly.pdbx_strand_id
1 'polypeptide(L)'
;MNLSLDEFRDAMTIRYQGRVGGEKSRCEGCGGRWSLQHALNCPVRGLPTLRHDEVNHTWASLAAEAYPAGAVHAKEPIIREKGEMQGCPALRGDFQVWGGYAPQRLAIFDTRVINLYAASREKVT
;
A
#
# COMPACT_ATOMS: atom_id res chain seq x y z
N MET A 1 14.29 -12.14 -12.62
CA MET A 1 13.35 -11.10 -13.11
C MET A 1 13.56 -10.95 -14.60
N ASN A 2 12.57 -11.27 -15.43
CA ASN A 2 12.57 -10.93 -16.85
C ASN A 2 11.60 -9.76 -17.02
N LEU A 3 12.13 -8.56 -17.25
CA LEU A 3 11.31 -7.42 -17.66
C LEU A 3 11.01 -7.55 -19.14
N SER A 4 9.81 -7.16 -19.55
CA SER A 4 9.53 -6.92 -20.96
C SER A 4 10.40 -5.77 -21.49
N LEU A 5 10.53 -5.68 -22.81
CA LEU A 5 11.29 -4.63 -23.47
C LEU A 5 10.81 -3.22 -23.06
N ASP A 6 9.51 -3.04 -22.92
CA ASP A 6 8.91 -1.76 -22.58
C ASP A 6 9.12 -1.43 -21.10
N GLU A 7 8.92 -2.39 -20.19
CA GLU A 7 9.24 -2.19 -18.76
C GLU A 7 10.72 -1.83 -18.54
N PHE A 8 11.64 -2.45 -19.29
CA PHE A 8 13.05 -2.11 -19.24
C PHE A 8 13.32 -0.68 -19.70
N ARG A 9 12.72 -0.26 -20.82
CA ARG A 9 12.84 1.10 -21.36
C ARG A 9 12.24 2.14 -20.41
N ASP A 10 11.08 1.86 -19.83
CA ASP A 10 10.42 2.72 -18.86
C ASP A 10 11.27 2.85 -17.60
N ALA A 11 11.79 1.75 -17.06
CA ALA A 11 12.68 1.78 -15.90
C ALA A 11 13.94 2.62 -16.16
N MET A 12 14.56 2.49 -17.34
CA MET A 12 15.70 3.32 -17.73
C MET A 12 15.31 4.80 -17.86
N THR A 13 14.17 5.09 -18.50
CA THR A 13 13.65 6.45 -18.66
C THR A 13 13.42 7.12 -17.30
N ILE A 14 12.76 6.41 -16.39
CA ILE A 14 12.51 6.89 -15.02
C ILE A 14 13.82 7.15 -14.29
N ARG A 15 14.77 6.21 -14.35
CA ARG A 15 16.04 6.28 -13.63
C ARG A 15 16.90 7.47 -14.06
N TYR A 16 16.91 7.78 -15.35
CA TYR A 16 17.69 8.88 -15.91
C TYR A 16 16.87 10.15 -16.12
N GLN A 17 15.68 10.25 -15.51
CA GLN A 17 14.79 11.41 -15.61
C GLN A 17 14.49 11.80 -17.07
N GLY A 18 14.45 10.79 -17.96
CA GLY A 18 14.05 10.94 -19.33
C GLY A 18 12.58 11.32 -19.44
N ARG A 19 12.19 11.81 -20.61
CA ARG A 19 10.79 12.15 -20.90
C ARG A 19 9.98 10.87 -21.06
N VAL A 20 8.92 10.72 -20.29
CA VAL A 20 8.04 9.55 -20.37
C VAL A 20 7.06 9.74 -21.53
N GLY A 21 6.86 8.71 -22.35
CA GLY A 21 5.87 8.72 -23.42
C GLY A 21 4.44 8.56 -22.86
N GLY A 22 3.44 9.15 -23.51
CA GLY A 22 2.04 8.94 -23.13
C GLY A 22 1.58 9.69 -21.88
N GLU A 23 2.24 10.82 -21.54
CA GLU A 23 1.87 11.68 -20.42
C GLU A 23 0.39 12.09 -20.50
N LYS A 24 -0.42 11.62 -19.55
CA LYS A 24 -1.82 12.03 -19.40
C LYS A 24 -1.87 13.43 -18.80
N SER A 25 -2.97 14.16 -18.96
CA SER A 25 -3.14 15.44 -18.26
C SER A 25 -3.39 15.26 -16.75
N ARG A 26 -3.89 14.09 -16.34
CA ARG A 26 -4.27 13.78 -14.95
C ARG A 26 -3.79 12.39 -14.51
N CYS A 27 -3.50 12.25 -13.22
CA CYS A 27 -3.20 10.98 -12.58
C CYS A 27 -4.46 10.11 -12.46
N GLU A 28 -4.40 8.85 -12.88
CA GLU A 28 -5.52 7.90 -12.75
C GLU A 28 -5.85 7.52 -11.31
N GLY A 29 -4.88 7.64 -10.40
CA GLY A 29 -5.07 7.32 -9.00
C GLY A 29 -5.87 8.40 -8.27
N CYS A 30 -5.37 9.64 -8.27
CA CYS A 30 -5.94 10.71 -7.46
C CYS A 30 -6.57 11.87 -8.25
N GLY A 31 -6.53 11.85 -9.59
CA GLY A 31 -7.08 12.91 -10.43
C GLY A 31 -6.29 14.23 -10.45
N GLY A 32 -5.16 14.31 -9.74
CA GLY A 32 -4.26 15.46 -9.75
C GLY A 32 -3.57 15.70 -11.10
N ARG A 33 -2.95 16.87 -11.28
CA ARG A 33 -2.13 17.12 -12.48
C ARG A 33 -1.03 16.07 -12.59
N TRP A 34 -0.87 15.53 -13.77
CA TRP A 34 0.13 14.51 -14.00
C TRP A 34 1.53 15.13 -14.10
N SER A 35 2.48 14.48 -13.46
CA SER A 35 3.91 14.56 -13.74
C SER A 35 4.49 13.19 -13.39
N LEU A 36 5.65 12.82 -13.95
CA LEU A 36 6.32 11.58 -13.55
C LEU A 36 6.53 11.53 -12.04
N GLN A 37 7.01 12.63 -11.45
CA GLN A 37 7.19 12.74 -9.99
C GLN A 37 5.89 12.50 -9.22
N HIS A 38 4.77 13.06 -9.68
CA HIS A 38 3.48 12.84 -9.06
C HIS A 38 3.00 11.39 -9.22
N ALA A 39 3.13 10.80 -10.41
CA ALA A 39 2.71 9.44 -10.69
C ALA A 39 3.45 8.43 -9.78
N LEU A 40 4.77 8.59 -9.64
CA LEU A 40 5.59 7.74 -8.78
C LEU A 40 5.27 7.89 -7.29
N ASN A 41 4.88 9.10 -6.84
CA ASN A 41 4.59 9.39 -5.44
C ASN A 41 3.10 9.40 -5.09
N CYS A 42 2.22 9.06 -6.02
CA CYS A 42 0.80 9.09 -5.80
C CYS A 42 0.44 8.13 -4.65
N PRO A 43 -0.25 8.56 -3.58
CA PRO A 43 -0.57 7.68 -2.47
C PRO A 43 -1.72 6.69 -2.77
N VAL A 44 -2.34 6.81 -3.96
CA VAL A 44 -3.45 5.94 -4.37
C VAL A 44 -2.98 4.79 -5.27
N ARG A 45 -2.00 5.06 -6.15
CA ARG A 45 -1.52 4.10 -7.18
C ARG A 45 -0.02 4.17 -7.46
N GLY A 46 0.74 4.97 -6.72
CA GLY A 46 2.17 5.16 -6.93
C GLY A 46 3.00 4.09 -6.23
N LEU A 47 4.32 4.30 -6.23
CA LEU A 47 5.28 3.44 -5.54
C LEU A 47 4.97 3.24 -4.05
N PRO A 48 4.48 4.24 -3.28
CA PRO A 48 4.13 4.01 -1.88
C PRO A 48 3.08 2.90 -1.68
N THR A 49 2.06 2.83 -2.55
CA THR A 49 1.02 1.78 -2.50
C THR A 49 1.60 0.43 -2.87
N LEU A 50 2.40 0.35 -3.94
CA LEU A 50 3.06 -0.90 -4.32
C LEU A 50 3.98 -1.43 -3.23
N ARG A 51 4.76 -0.53 -2.61
CA ARG A 51 5.64 -0.87 -1.48
C ARG A 51 4.86 -1.25 -0.24
N HIS A 52 3.74 -0.59 0.03
CA HIS A 52 2.84 -0.98 1.10
C HIS A 52 2.41 -2.43 0.91
N ASP A 53 1.92 -2.80 -0.28
CA ASP A 53 1.45 -4.15 -0.55
C ASP A 53 2.57 -5.18 -0.43
N GLU A 54 3.74 -4.92 -1.00
CA GLU A 54 4.91 -5.80 -0.88
C GLU A 54 5.32 -6.02 0.59
N VAL A 55 5.45 -4.94 1.36
CA VAL A 55 5.85 -4.99 2.77
C VAL A 55 4.78 -5.71 3.60
N ASN A 56 3.50 -5.41 3.35
CA ASN A 56 2.39 -6.03 4.04
C ASN A 56 2.32 -7.55 3.78
N HIS A 57 2.44 -7.98 2.52
CA HIS A 57 2.50 -9.40 2.18
C HIS A 57 3.71 -10.10 2.83
N THR A 58 4.86 -9.42 2.87
CA THR A 58 6.05 -9.93 3.53
C THR A 58 5.81 -10.12 5.03
N TRP A 59 5.22 -9.13 5.70
CA TRP A 59 4.88 -9.24 7.13
C TRP A 59 3.89 -10.37 7.41
N ALA A 60 2.83 -10.48 6.61
CA ALA A 60 1.85 -11.55 6.76
C ALA A 60 2.48 -12.94 6.54
N SER A 61 3.39 -13.08 5.56
CA SER A 61 4.12 -14.32 5.32
C SER A 61 5.05 -14.67 6.48
N LEU A 62 5.82 -13.71 6.99
CA LEU A 62 6.70 -13.92 8.14
C LEU A 62 5.90 -14.29 9.40
N ALA A 63 4.74 -13.66 9.61
CA ALA A 63 3.85 -14.02 10.69
C ALA A 63 3.32 -15.46 10.52
N ALA A 64 2.97 -15.88 9.30
CA ALA A 64 2.48 -17.23 9.06
C ALA A 64 3.53 -18.31 9.38
N GLU A 65 4.81 -18.00 9.22
CA GLU A 65 5.93 -18.86 9.63
C GLU A 65 6.20 -18.81 11.15
N ALA A 66 5.98 -17.66 11.79
CA ALA A 66 6.30 -17.45 13.20
C ALA A 66 5.22 -17.96 14.18
N TYR A 67 3.96 -18.01 13.75
CA TYR A 67 2.82 -18.35 14.60
C TYR A 67 2.19 -19.70 14.23
N PRO A 68 1.44 -20.35 15.15
CA PRO A 68 0.77 -21.62 14.86
C PRO A 68 -0.09 -21.55 13.60
N ALA A 69 -0.18 -22.67 12.88
CA ALA A 69 -1.00 -22.77 11.68
C ALA A 69 -2.44 -22.29 11.95
N GLY A 70 -2.94 -21.38 11.11
CA GLY A 70 -4.26 -20.79 11.24
C GLY A 70 -4.36 -19.58 12.18
N ALA A 71 -3.27 -19.18 12.85
CA ALA A 71 -3.27 -17.98 13.69
C ALA A 71 -3.22 -16.69 12.87
N VAL A 72 -2.74 -16.75 11.62
CA VAL A 72 -2.58 -15.58 10.75
C VAL A 72 -3.66 -15.55 9.68
N HIS A 73 -4.31 -14.41 9.53
CA HIS A 73 -5.23 -14.15 8.43
C HIS A 73 -4.81 -12.88 7.69
N ALA A 74 -4.32 -13.05 6.46
CA ALA A 74 -3.90 -11.97 5.56
C ALA A 74 -5.06 -11.25 4.86
N LYS A 75 -6.31 -11.57 5.23
CA LYS A 75 -7.49 -10.91 4.66
C LYS A 75 -7.78 -9.66 5.47
N GLU A 76 -7.64 -8.49 4.85
CA GLU A 76 -7.91 -7.16 5.39
C GLU A 76 -9.10 -7.13 6.37
N PRO A 77 -8.85 -7.19 7.69
CA PRO A 77 -9.90 -7.33 8.68
C PRO A 77 -10.69 -6.04 8.85
N ILE A 78 -12.01 -6.16 9.02
CA ILE A 78 -12.88 -5.03 9.29
C ILE A 78 -13.04 -4.89 10.81
N ILE A 79 -12.63 -3.74 11.35
CA ILE A 79 -12.75 -3.37 12.76
C ILE A 79 -13.98 -2.49 12.91
N ARG A 80 -14.90 -2.92 13.77
CA ARG A 80 -16.15 -2.20 14.10
C ARG A 80 -16.18 -1.93 15.59
N GLU A 81 -16.68 -0.76 15.96
CA GLU A 81 -16.97 -0.50 17.37
C GLU A 81 -18.24 -1.25 17.80
N LYS A 82 -18.35 -1.55 19.09
CA LYS A 82 -19.46 -2.31 19.64
C LYS A 82 -20.76 -1.53 19.45
N GLY A 83 -21.67 -2.05 18.62
CA GLY A 83 -22.97 -1.44 18.34
C GLY A 83 -23.10 -0.84 16.95
N GLU A 84 -22.02 -0.80 16.14
CA GLU A 84 -22.08 -0.33 14.76
C GLU A 84 -22.73 -1.36 13.82
N MET A 85 -23.70 -0.92 13.03
CA MET A 85 -24.45 -1.76 12.11
C MET A 85 -23.72 -1.99 10.79
N GLN A 86 -24.02 -3.11 10.11
CA GLN A 86 -23.51 -3.40 8.77
C GLN A 86 -23.88 -2.23 7.82
N GLY A 87 -22.90 -1.67 7.11
CA GLY A 87 -23.10 -0.50 6.22
C GLY A 87 -22.55 0.83 6.76
N CYS A 88 -22.21 0.94 8.05
CA CYS A 88 -21.48 2.09 8.59
C CYS A 88 -19.98 2.06 8.21
N PRO A 89 -19.30 3.23 8.14
CA PRO A 89 -17.85 3.31 7.99
C PRO A 89 -17.16 2.47 9.06
N ALA A 90 -16.24 1.61 8.67
CA ALA A 90 -15.49 0.75 9.58
C ALA A 90 -14.01 0.89 9.26
N LEU A 91 -13.16 0.72 10.28
CA LEU A 91 -11.72 0.68 10.05
C LEU A 91 -11.37 -0.64 9.37
N ARG A 92 -10.37 -0.61 8.50
CA ARG A 92 -9.86 -1.77 7.79
C ARG A 92 -8.37 -1.88 8.13
N GLY A 93 -7.98 -3.01 8.72
CA GLY A 93 -6.57 -3.34 8.89
C GLY A 93 -6.05 -4.13 7.69
N ASP A 94 -4.76 -4.44 7.69
CA ASP A 94 -4.14 -5.17 6.61
C ASP A 94 -4.15 -6.69 6.83
N PHE A 95 -3.70 -7.12 8.00
CA PHE A 95 -3.72 -8.53 8.40
C PHE A 95 -3.87 -8.66 9.92
N GLN A 96 -4.23 -9.85 10.36
CA GLN A 96 -4.43 -10.14 11.78
C GLN A 96 -3.68 -11.40 12.21
N VAL A 97 -3.25 -11.40 13.48
CA VAL A 97 -2.56 -12.51 14.12
C VAL A 97 -3.21 -12.79 15.47
N TRP A 98 -3.65 -14.03 15.66
CA TRP A 98 -4.12 -14.53 16.95
C TRP A 98 -2.93 -14.85 17.85
N GLY A 99 -2.88 -14.23 19.04
CA GLY A 99 -1.75 -14.38 19.95
C GLY A 99 -0.56 -13.47 19.65
N GLY A 100 -0.73 -12.46 18.78
CA GLY A 100 0.37 -11.61 18.30
C GLY A 100 1.11 -10.83 19.40
N TYR A 101 0.37 -10.07 20.21
CA TYR A 101 0.92 -9.28 21.34
C TYR A 101 0.62 -9.87 22.72
N ALA A 102 -0.49 -10.60 22.84
CA ALA A 102 -0.92 -11.21 24.09
C ALA A 102 -1.56 -12.58 23.80
N PRO A 103 -1.31 -13.61 24.64
CA PRO A 103 -1.93 -14.91 24.47
C PRO A 103 -3.45 -14.80 24.34
N GLN A 104 -4.02 -15.56 23.40
CA GLN A 104 -5.47 -15.63 23.16
C GLN A 104 -6.15 -14.27 22.85
N ARG A 105 -5.40 -13.29 22.31
CA ARG A 105 -5.97 -12.03 21.82
C ARG A 105 -5.63 -11.81 20.35
N LEU A 106 -6.58 -11.23 19.63
CA LEU A 106 -6.38 -10.81 18.25
C LEU A 106 -5.56 -9.52 18.22
N ALA A 107 -4.47 -9.53 17.46
CA ALA A 107 -3.74 -8.33 17.06
C ALA A 107 -4.04 -8.06 15.58
N ILE A 108 -4.31 -6.80 15.24
CA ILE A 108 -4.49 -6.34 13.86
C ILE A 108 -3.35 -5.39 13.56
N PHE A 109 -2.72 -5.60 12.41
CA PHE A 109 -1.58 -4.83 11.95
C PHE A 109 -2.00 -3.93 10.78
N ASP A 110 -1.47 -2.71 10.81
CA ASP A 110 -1.64 -1.67 9.78
C ASP A 110 -0.24 -1.22 9.38
N THR A 111 0.08 -1.37 8.11
CA THR A 111 1.36 -1.06 7.50
C THR A 111 1.30 0.35 6.97
N ARG A 112 2.35 1.13 7.20
CA ARG A 112 2.45 2.46 6.63
C ARG A 112 3.79 2.62 5.93
N VAL A 113 3.72 2.91 4.63
CA VAL A 113 4.89 3.29 3.82
C VAL A 113 4.78 4.77 3.48
N ILE A 114 5.81 5.53 3.84
CA ILE A 114 5.90 6.97 3.56
C ILE A 114 7.17 7.28 2.77
N ASN A 115 7.05 8.11 1.75
CA ASN A 115 8.21 8.73 1.13
C ASN A 115 8.56 10.02 1.90
N LEU A 116 9.65 9.99 2.65
CA LEU A 116 10.13 11.13 3.45
C LEU A 116 10.53 12.35 2.60
N TYR A 117 10.80 12.15 1.31
CA TYR A 117 11.21 13.20 0.39
C TYR A 117 10.07 13.67 -0.53
N ALA A 118 8.88 13.10 -0.40
CA ALA A 118 7.72 13.60 -1.13
C ALA A 118 7.26 14.93 -0.50
N ALA A 119 6.91 15.91 -1.34
CA ALA A 119 6.30 17.15 -0.85
C ALA A 119 5.05 16.82 -0.02
N SER A 120 4.94 17.41 1.17
CA SER A 120 3.75 17.23 2.00
C SER A 120 2.52 17.72 1.24
N ARG A 121 1.39 17.02 1.34
CA ARG A 121 0.12 17.52 0.81
C ARG A 121 -0.28 18.75 1.62
N GLU A 122 0.11 19.94 1.21
CA GLU A 122 -0.68 21.13 1.53
C GLU A 122 -2.08 20.88 0.95
N LYS A 123 -3.08 20.94 1.83
CA LYS A 123 -4.48 20.70 1.48
C LYS A 123 -4.82 21.66 0.34
N VAL A 124 -5.10 21.11 -0.85
CA VAL A 124 -5.79 21.86 -1.90
C VAL A 124 -7.18 22.14 -1.35
N THR A 125 -7.35 23.35 -0.82
CA THR A 125 -8.65 23.98 -0.53
C THR A 125 -9.39 24.27 -1.83
#